data_AF-A0A543F536-F1
#
_entry.id   AF-A0A543F536-F1
#
_cell.length_a   1.000
_cell.length_b   1.000
_cell.length_c   1.000
_cell.angle_alpha   90.00
_cell.angle_beta   90.00
_cell.angle_gamma   90.00
#
_symmetry.space_group_name_H-M   'P 1'
#
loop_
_entity.id
_entity.type
_entity.pdbx_description
1 polymer ?
#
loop_
_entity_poly.entity_id
_entity_poly.type
_entity_poly.pdbx_seq_one_letter_code
_entity_poly.pdbx_strand_id
1 'polypeptide(L)'
;MRHAGSRRYAEPVTQKVPEIPPRLTDPRPVLAVGSALWVVATLVVLAGPESWESALPVCLMGLVVGLIGSTIFLIQRRGARRGDKGAQTGLR
;
A
#
# COMPACT_ATOMS: atom_id res chain seq x y z
N MET A 1 -24.14 -7.28 -54.89
CA MET A 1 -24.17 -6.08 -54.02
C MET A 1 -24.28 -6.55 -52.57
N ARG A 2 -23.18 -6.56 -51.81
CA ARG A 2 -23.17 -6.88 -50.37
C ARG A 2 -22.77 -5.61 -49.63
N HIS A 3 -23.69 -5.04 -48.85
CA HIS A 3 -23.40 -3.95 -47.93
C HIS A 3 -22.50 -4.48 -46.81
N ALA A 4 -21.21 -4.21 -46.91
CA ALA A 4 -20.29 -4.33 -45.79
C ALA A 4 -20.63 -3.21 -44.80
N GLY A 5 -21.42 -3.53 -43.77
CA GLY A 5 -21.68 -2.63 -42.66
C GLY A 5 -20.39 -2.38 -41.90
N SER A 6 -19.84 -1.17 -42.02
CA SER A 6 -18.74 -0.69 -41.21
C SER A 6 -19.22 -0.53 -39.77
N ARG A 7 -18.89 -1.50 -38.89
CA ARG A 7 -18.97 -1.27 -37.45
C ARG A 7 -17.98 -0.16 -37.10
N ARG A 8 -18.47 1.07 -36.94
CA ARG A 8 -17.76 2.11 -36.19
C ARG A 8 -17.60 1.58 -34.76
N TYR A 9 -16.39 1.14 -34.42
CA TYR A 9 -16.01 1.08 -33.02
C TYR A 9 -16.13 2.50 -32.46
N ALA A 10 -16.88 2.67 -31.37
CA ALA A 10 -16.93 3.95 -30.70
C ALA A 10 -15.50 4.32 -30.28
N GLU A 11 -15.04 5.52 -30.65
CA GLU A 11 -13.77 6.05 -30.19
C GLU A 11 -13.72 5.98 -28.66
N PRO A 12 -12.67 5.40 -28.05
CA PRO A 12 -12.57 5.33 -26.60
C PRO A 12 -12.54 6.75 -26.04
N VAL A 13 -13.64 7.16 -25.41
CA VAL A 13 -13.71 8.43 -24.69
C VAL A 13 -12.78 8.30 -23.49
N THR A 14 -11.59 8.88 -23.61
CA THR A 14 -10.60 8.85 -22.53
C THR A 14 -11.09 9.81 -21.45
N GLN A 15 -11.78 9.27 -20.45
CA GLN A 15 -12.21 10.05 -19.30
C GLN A 15 -10.97 10.58 -18.58
N LYS A 16 -10.82 11.90 -18.52
CA LYS A 16 -9.75 12.56 -17.78
C LYS A 16 -10.02 12.38 -16.28
N VAL A 17 -9.50 11.30 -15.70
CA VAL A 17 -9.60 11.04 -14.25
C VAL A 17 -8.67 12.04 -13.54
N PRO A 18 -9.16 12.81 -12.56
CA PRO A 18 -8.31 13.65 -11.74
C PRO A 18 -7.24 12.82 -11.04
N GLU A 19 -5.96 13.20 -11.18
CA GLU A 19 -4.87 12.53 -10.48
C GLU A 19 -4.97 12.83 -8.98
N ILE A 20 -5.02 11.76 -8.17
CA ILE A 20 -5.01 11.90 -6.71
C ILE A 20 -3.64 12.42 -6.29
N PRO A 21 -3.56 13.44 -5.42
CA PRO A 21 -2.29 13.97 -4.94
C PRO A 21 -1.37 12.86 -4.42
N PRO A 22 -0.06 12.87 -4.77
CA PRO A 22 0.88 11.79 -4.40
C PRO A 22 0.97 11.50 -2.89
N ARG A 23 0.62 12.48 -2.06
CA ARG A 23 0.62 12.33 -0.60
C ARG A 23 -0.49 11.42 -0.08
N LEU A 24 -1.60 11.30 -0.81
CA LEU A 24 -2.72 10.41 -0.48
C LEU A 24 -2.48 8.98 -0.97
N THR A 25 -1.58 8.79 -1.93
CA THR A 25 -1.30 7.51 -2.58
C THR A 25 0.04 6.91 -2.19
N ASP A 26 0.96 7.64 -1.56
CA ASP A 26 2.19 7.06 -0.99
C ASP A 26 1.88 6.38 0.35
N PRO A 27 2.03 5.05 0.48
CA PRO A 27 1.75 4.33 1.72
C PRO A 27 2.87 4.49 2.77
N ARG A 28 4.03 5.07 2.40
CA ARG A 28 5.17 5.29 3.31
C ARG A 28 4.84 6.02 4.60
N PRO A 29 4.21 7.21 4.58
CA PRO A 29 3.89 7.94 5.81
C PRO A 29 3.02 7.12 6.75
N VAL A 30 2.02 6.40 6.22
CA VAL A 30 1.11 5.59 7.04
C VAL A 30 1.84 4.43 7.69
N LEU A 31 2.65 3.69 6.94
CA LEU A 31 3.45 2.57 7.48
C LEU A 31 4.46 3.03 8.52
N ALA A 32 5.13 4.15 8.27
CA ALA A 32 6.12 4.72 9.19
C ALA A 32 5.46 5.19 10.50
N VAL A 33 4.37 5.95 10.40
CA VAL A 33 3.63 6.44 11.57
C VAL A 33 3.03 5.28 12.36
N GLY A 34 2.38 4.33 11.70
CA GLY A 34 1.80 3.16 12.36
C GLY A 34 2.84 2.32 13.10
N SER A 35 3.99 2.05 12.47
CA SER A 35 5.08 1.31 13.12
C SER A 35 5.68 2.08 14.29
N ALA A 36 5.91 3.39 14.13
CA ALA A 36 6.43 4.25 15.20
C ALA A 36 5.48 4.33 16.40
N LEU A 37 4.16 4.40 16.16
CA LEU A 37 3.16 4.40 17.23
C LEU A 37 3.22 3.11 18.05
N TRP A 38 3.42 1.95 17.42
CA TRP A 38 3.58 0.69 18.15
C TRP A 38 4.88 0.62 18.95
N VAL A 39 5.97 1.24 18.48
CA VAL A 39 7.21 1.38 19.25
C VAL A 39 6.93 2.22 20.49
N VAL A 40 6.31 3.38 20.32
CA VAL A 40 5.96 4.29 21.42
C VAL A 40 5.04 3.59 22.41
N ALA A 41 3.99 2.89 21.96
CA ALA A 41 3.08 2.15 22.83
C ALA A 41 3.82 1.09 23.65
N THR A 42 4.73 0.33 23.03
CA THR A 42 5.56 -0.66 23.73
C THR A 42 6.42 0.00 24.82
N LEU A 43 7.07 1.12 24.51
CA LEU A 43 7.87 1.87 25.48
C LEU A 43 7.03 2.44 26.62
N VAL A 44 5.82 2.94 26.32
CA VAL A 44 4.88 3.46 27.32
C VAL A 44 4.44 2.36 28.27
N VAL A 45 4.15 1.15 27.78
CA VAL A 45 3.76 0.03 28.63
C VAL A 45 4.95 -0.44 29.49
N LEU A 46 6.15 -0.54 28.92
CA LEU A 46 7.36 -0.93 29.67
C LEU A 46 7.77 0.08 30.75
N ALA A 47 7.53 1.38 30.52
CA ALA A 47 7.82 2.43 31.49
C ALA A 47 6.66 2.68 32.48
N GLY A 48 5.51 2.05 32.26
CA GLY A 48 4.30 2.22 33.04
C GLY A 48 4.22 1.31 34.27
N PRO A 49 3.08 1.32 34.98
CA PRO A 49 2.83 0.42 36.09
C PRO A 49 2.73 -1.06 35.64
N GLU A 50 3.05 -1.99 36.54
CA GLU A 50 2.93 -3.45 36.29
C GLU A 50 1.51 -3.88 35.87
N SER A 51 0.47 -3.13 36.26
CA SER A 51 -0.91 -3.40 35.83
C SER A 51 -1.10 -3.34 34.32
N TRP A 52 -0.18 -2.72 33.57
CA TRP A 52 -0.22 -2.61 32.12
C TRP A 52 0.51 -3.75 31.40
N GLU A 53 1.20 -4.66 32.11
CA GLU A 53 1.96 -5.77 31.50
C GLU A 53 1.11 -6.63 30.56
N SER A 54 -0.17 -6.81 30.88
CA SER A 54 -1.12 -7.55 30.03
C SER A 54 -1.29 -6.94 28.63
N ALA A 55 -0.95 -5.66 28.43
CA ALA A 55 -0.97 -4.98 27.14
C ALA A 55 0.31 -5.18 26.31
N LEU A 56 1.41 -5.66 26.91
CA LEU A 56 2.67 -5.89 26.19
C LEU A 56 2.54 -6.84 25.00
N PRO A 57 1.88 -8.02 25.13
CA PRO A 57 1.74 -8.93 23.99
C PRO A 57 1.05 -8.26 22.80
N VAL A 58 0.03 -7.43 23.05
CA VAL A 58 -0.69 -6.69 22.00
C VAL A 58 0.23 -5.66 21.34
N CYS A 59 0.99 -4.90 22.14
CA CYS A 59 1.95 -3.91 21.63
C CYS A 59 3.03 -4.56 20.74
N LEU A 60 3.55 -5.70 21.17
CA LEU A 60 4.54 -6.48 20.43
C LEU A 60 3.95 -7.04 19.13
N MET A 61 2.72 -7.54 19.13
CA MET A 61 2.08 -8.02 17.89
C MET A 61 1.84 -6.88 16.91
N GLY A 62 1.44 -5.70 17.40
CA GLY A 62 1.34 -4.50 16.58
C GLY A 62 2.67 -4.10 15.92
N LEU A 63 3.77 -4.15 16.68
CA LEU A 63 5.13 -3.97 16.16
C LEU A 63 5.49 -4.99 15.08
N VAL A 64 5.24 -6.28 15.34
CA VAL A 64 5.53 -7.38 14.39
C VAL A 64 4.76 -7.17 13.08
N VAL A 65 3.47 -6.84 13.15
CA VAL A 65 2.65 -6.56 11.98
C VAL A 65 3.18 -5.34 11.22
N GLY A 66 3.57 -4.28 11.92
CA GLY A 66 4.19 -3.08 11.31
C GLY A 66 5.50 -3.40 10.57
N LEU A 67 6.36 -4.24 11.16
CA LEU A 67 7.61 -4.70 10.54
C LEU A 67 7.35 -5.56 9.29
N ILE A 68 6.37 -6.48 9.35
CA ILE A 68 5.99 -7.31 8.21
C ILE A 68 5.46 -6.43 7.07
N GLY A 69 4.50 -5.55 7.35
CA GLY A 69 3.92 -4.65 6.35
C GLY A 69 4.98 -3.75 5.70
N SER A 70 5.89 -3.19 6.50
CA SER A 70 7.02 -2.39 6.02
C SER A 70 7.98 -3.19 5.14
N THR A 71 8.27 -4.43 5.52
CA THR A 71 9.15 -5.33 4.74
C THR A 71 8.54 -5.66 3.38
N ILE A 72 7.26 -6.04 3.35
CA ILE A 72 6.52 -6.30 2.11
C ILE A 72 6.55 -5.07 1.21
N PHE A 73 6.24 -3.90 1.75
CA PHE A 73 6.27 -2.65 1.00
C PHE A 73 7.65 -2.34 0.41
N LEU A 74 8.73 -2.56 1.17
CA LEU A 74 10.09 -2.34 0.68
C LEU A 74 10.46 -3.30 -0.47
N ILE A 75 10.03 -4.56 -0.38
CA ILE A 75 10.21 -5.54 -1.45
C ILE A 75 9.45 -5.10 -2.70
N GLN A 76 8.16 -4.75 -2.56
CA GLN A 76 7.32 -4.26 -3.65
C GLN A 76 7.92 -3.00 -4.29
N ARG A 77 8.38 -2.05 -3.49
CA ARG A 77 8.99 -0.80 -3.98
C ARG A 77 10.33 -1.04 -4.70
N ARG A 78 11.09 -2.05 -4.29
CA ARG A 78 12.32 -2.45 -5.00
C ARG A 78 11.98 -3.09 -6.34
N GLY A 79 10.98 -3.98 -6.41
CA GLY A 79 10.49 -4.58 -7.66
C GLY A 79 9.95 -3.52 -8.63
N ALA A 80 9.08 -2.62 -8.15
CA ALA A 80 8.53 -1.53 -8.95
C ALA A 80 9.61 -0.61 -9.53
N ARG A 81 10.70 -0.35 -8.78
CA ARG A 81 11.85 0.44 -9.26
C ARG A 81 12.72 -0.31 -10.27
N ARG A 82 12.78 -1.64 -10.18
CA ARG A 82 13.48 -2.50 -11.16
C ARG A 82 12.72 -2.67 -12.46
N GLY A 83 11.48 -2.17 -12.54
CA GLY A 83 10.65 -2.31 -13.74
C GLY A 83 9.84 -3.60 -13.79
N ASP A 84 9.72 -4.33 -12.66
CA ASP A 84 8.69 -5.37 -12.48
C ASP A 84 7.32 -4.70 -12.34
N LYS A 85 6.91 -3.93 -13.35
CA LYS A 85 5.52 -3.57 -13.56
C LYS A 85 4.91 -4.83 -14.15
N GLY A 86 4.28 -5.62 -13.27
CA GLY A 86 3.72 -6.94 -13.57
C GLY A 86 3.17 -7.01 -14.99
N ALA A 87 3.72 -7.94 -15.76
CA ALA A 87 3.46 -8.12 -17.18
C ALA A 87 1.96 -8.08 -17.50
N GLN A 88 1.47 -6.91 -17.92
CA GLN A 88 0.36 -6.79 -18.86
C GLN A 88 0.96 -6.32 -20.19
N THR A 89 1.82 -7.15 -20.78
CA THR A 89 2.23 -7.05 -22.19
C THR A 89 1.23 -7.72 -23.14
N GLY A 90 -0.01 -7.97 -22.68
CA GLY A 90 -0.98 -8.76 -23.41
C GLY A 90 -2.40 -8.27 -23.22
N LEU A 91 -2.74 -7.13 -23.82
CA LEU A 91 -4.06 -6.87 -24.38
C LEU A 91 -3.82 -6.07 -25.66
N ARG A 92 -3.78 -6.81 -26.77
CA ARG A 92 -3.81 -6.29 -28.14
C ARG A 92 -5.24 -6.36 -28.65
#